data_AF-A0A7K4ADZ8-F1
#
_entry.id   AF-A0A7K4ADZ8-F1
#
_cell.length_a   1.000
_cell.length_b   1.000
_cell.length_c   1.000
_cell.angle_alpha   90.00
_cell.angle_beta   90.00
_cell.angle_gamma   90.00
#
_symmetry.space_group_name_H-M   'P 1'
#
loop_
_entity.id
_entity.type
_entity.pdbx_description
1 polymer ?
#
loop_
_entity_poly.entity_id
_entity_poly.type
_entity_poly.pdbx_seq_one_letter_code
_entity_poly.pdbx_strand_id
1 'polypeptide(L)'
;MFCPNCGTRISDNAKFCGNCGYNVSMRQDPYVRPQTPCESVPQYGQPYMGVIMKSEVLSLILGILIPGSGHLYIGRLTRGLIILVTYFGISFIGIILMLSAFSYTYPSDMTYPALEVSLIFPLIILSMILLVIWIAQLIDVYNLTKQYNDTVRRTGQPPW
;
A
#
# COMPACT_ATOMS: atom_id res chain seq x y z
N MET A 1 -46.67 -27.70 -34.79
CA MET A 1 -46.21 -27.71 -33.38
C MET A 1 -47.16 -26.91 -32.46
N PHE A 2 -46.99 -26.92 -31.12
CA PHE A 2 -47.79 -26.10 -30.18
C PHE A 2 -46.93 -24.98 -29.57
N CYS A 3 -47.51 -23.80 -29.34
CA CYS A 3 -46.81 -22.67 -28.73
C CYS A 3 -46.52 -22.95 -27.24
N PRO A 4 -45.27 -22.77 -26.76
CA PRO A 4 -44.94 -23.02 -25.35
C PRO A 4 -45.52 -21.99 -24.39
N ASN A 5 -45.96 -20.83 -24.88
CA ASN A 5 -46.51 -19.77 -24.06
C ASN A 5 -48.04 -19.91 -23.86
N CYS A 6 -48.78 -20.21 -24.94
CA CYS A 6 -50.26 -20.22 -24.89
C CYS A 6 -50.90 -21.55 -25.30
N GLY A 7 -50.12 -22.57 -25.67
CA GLY A 7 -50.63 -23.90 -26.03
C GLY A 7 -51.40 -23.98 -27.37
N THR A 8 -51.50 -22.88 -28.13
CA THR A 8 -52.19 -22.88 -29.43
C THR A 8 -51.38 -23.61 -30.50
N ARG A 9 -52.06 -24.29 -31.43
CA ARG A 9 -51.43 -24.98 -32.56
C ARG A 9 -50.87 -23.96 -33.55
N ILE A 10 -49.59 -24.09 -33.88
CA ILE A 10 -48.85 -23.22 -34.81
C ILE A 10 -48.22 -24.07 -35.91
N SER A 11 -48.05 -23.47 -37.10
CA SER A 11 -47.42 -24.13 -38.24
C SER A 11 -45.91 -24.32 -38.00
N ASP A 12 -45.33 -25.34 -38.64
CA ASP A 12 -43.95 -25.77 -38.35
C ASP A 12 -42.88 -24.76 -38.81
N ASN A 13 -43.25 -23.76 -39.63
CA ASN A 13 -42.37 -22.67 -40.09
C ASN A 13 -42.81 -21.27 -39.58
N ALA A 14 -43.73 -21.19 -38.60
CA ALA A 14 -44.11 -19.90 -38.03
C ALA A 14 -42.94 -19.28 -37.27
N LYS A 15 -42.65 -17.99 -37.49
CA LYS A 15 -41.66 -17.24 -36.69
C LYS A 15 -42.25 -16.72 -35.36
N PHE A 16 -43.56 -16.46 -35.35
CA PHE A 16 -44.30 -15.93 -34.20
C PHE A 16 -45.65 -16.64 -34.06
N CYS A 17 -46.14 -16.75 -32.82
CA CYS A 17 -47.48 -17.25 -32.53
C CYS A 17 -48.52 -16.16 -32.83
N GLY A 18 -49.45 -16.43 -33.74
CA GLY A 18 -50.53 -15.49 -34.10
C GLY A 18 -51.58 -15.24 -33.01
N ASN A 19 -51.59 -16.04 -31.93
CA ASN A 19 -52.55 -15.87 -30.83
C ASN A 19 -51.99 -15.02 -29.68
N CYS A 20 -50.74 -15.24 -29.26
CA CYS A 20 -50.13 -14.56 -28.10
C CYS A 20 -48.90 -13.70 -28.42
N GLY A 21 -48.46 -13.66 -29.68
CA GLY A 21 -47.29 -12.89 -30.12
C GLY A 21 -45.92 -13.50 -29.78
N TYR A 22 -45.86 -14.70 -29.17
CA TYR A 22 -44.61 -15.34 -28.77
C TYR A 22 -43.72 -15.71 -29.97
N ASN A 23 -42.43 -15.34 -29.94
CA ASN A 23 -41.46 -15.69 -30.98
C ASN A 23 -40.99 -17.15 -30.81
N VAL A 24 -41.32 -17.99 -31.79
CA VAL A 24 -41.00 -19.43 -31.77
C VAL A 24 -39.75 -19.77 -32.60
N SER A 25 -39.21 -18.82 -33.37
CA SER A 25 -37.99 -19.01 -34.16
C SER A 25 -36.70 -19.07 -33.31
N MET A 26 -36.75 -18.60 -32.06
CA MET A 26 -35.60 -18.68 -31.13
C MET A 26 -35.31 -20.10 -30.60
N ARG A 27 -36.12 -21.11 -30.91
CA ARG A 27 -35.89 -22.50 -30.46
C ARG A 27 -35.09 -23.37 -31.45
N GLN A 28 -34.68 -22.86 -32.60
CA GLN A 28 -33.95 -23.64 -33.61
C GLN A 28 -32.42 -23.58 -33.47
N ASP A 29 -31.87 -23.21 -32.31
CA ASP A 29 -30.45 -23.47 -32.02
C ASP A 29 -30.31 -24.76 -31.20
N PRO A 30 -29.89 -25.88 -31.81
CA PRO A 30 -29.65 -27.15 -31.12
C PRO A 30 -28.29 -27.16 -30.41
N TYR A 31 -27.95 -26.09 -29.68
CA TYR A 31 -26.80 -26.12 -28.77
C TYR A 31 -27.26 -26.11 -27.32
N VAL A 32 -27.77 -27.26 -26.88
CA VAL A 32 -27.84 -27.61 -25.47
C VAL A 32 -26.40 -27.67 -24.97
N ARG A 33 -25.94 -26.62 -24.28
CA ARG A 33 -24.75 -26.73 -23.43
C ARG A 33 -25.05 -27.79 -22.36
N PRO A 34 -24.19 -28.80 -22.16
CA PRO A 34 -24.30 -29.64 -20.98
C PRO A 34 -24.20 -28.73 -19.76
N GLN A 35 -25.28 -28.64 -18.98
CA GLN A 35 -25.22 -28.04 -17.65
C GLN A 35 -24.46 -29.03 -16.78
N THR A 36 -23.17 -28.81 -16.60
CA THR A 36 -22.43 -29.41 -15.50
C THR A 36 -23.13 -28.99 -14.20
N PRO A 37 -23.25 -29.90 -13.20
CA PRO A 37 -23.76 -29.56 -11.88
C PRO A 37 -23.05 -28.32 -11.35
N CYS A 38 -23.79 -27.46 -10.66
CA CYS A 38 -23.29 -26.22 -10.06
C CYS A 38 -22.25 -26.54 -8.99
N GLU A 39 -21.04 -26.88 -9.40
CA GLU A 39 -19.87 -26.83 -8.55
C GLU A 39 -19.46 -25.37 -8.52
N SER A 40 -19.57 -24.75 -7.34
CA SER A 40 -19.15 -23.39 -7.09
C SER A 40 -17.68 -23.25 -7.47
N VAL A 41 -17.42 -22.72 -8.68
CA VAL A 41 -16.09 -22.42 -9.16
C VAL A 41 -15.41 -21.52 -8.12
N PRO A 42 -14.32 -21.95 -7.45
CA PRO A 42 -13.51 -21.04 -6.67
C PRO A 42 -13.05 -19.95 -7.63
N GLN A 43 -13.38 -18.70 -7.33
CA GLN A 43 -13.05 -17.53 -8.12
C GLN A 43 -11.53 -17.27 -8.08
N TYR A 44 -10.77 -18.14 -8.74
CA TYR A 44 -9.33 -18.02 -8.95
C TYR A 44 -9.13 -17.53 -10.38
N GLY A 45 -9.04 -16.22 -10.55
CA GLY A 45 -8.84 -15.59 -11.85
C GLY A 45 -9.76 -14.40 -12.09
N GLN A 46 -9.75 -13.45 -11.16
CA GLN A 46 -10.07 -12.08 -11.59
C GLN A 46 -8.78 -11.49 -12.15
N PRO A 47 -8.72 -11.04 -13.41
CA PRO A 47 -7.57 -10.32 -13.91
C PRO A 47 -7.61 -8.93 -13.25
N TYR A 48 -6.91 -8.80 -12.14
CA TYR A 48 -6.71 -7.54 -11.42
C TYR A 48 -5.91 -6.61 -12.33
N MET A 49 -6.64 -5.78 -13.08
CA MET A 49 -6.06 -4.62 -13.74
C MET A 49 -5.61 -3.65 -12.67
N GLY A 50 -4.31 -3.66 -12.36
CA GLY A 50 -3.58 -2.42 -12.09
C GLY A 50 -3.16 -2.09 -10.67
N VAL A 51 -3.19 -3.01 -9.69
CA VAL A 51 -2.50 -2.74 -8.41
C VAL A 51 -1.01 -3.04 -8.58
N ILE A 52 -0.24 -2.00 -8.89
CA ILE A 52 1.20 -2.08 -9.13
C ILE A 52 1.90 -2.46 -7.81
N MET A 53 2.70 -3.53 -7.83
CA MET A 53 3.58 -3.89 -6.72
C MET A 53 4.58 -2.77 -6.48
N LYS A 54 4.81 -2.41 -5.22
CA LYS A 54 5.74 -1.33 -4.87
C LYS A 54 7.14 -1.89 -4.82
N SER A 55 8.12 -1.20 -5.40
CA SER A 55 9.52 -1.61 -5.31
C SER A 55 10.07 -1.44 -3.90
N GLU A 56 10.65 -2.51 -3.35
CA GLU A 56 11.26 -2.55 -2.03
C GLU A 56 12.47 -1.62 -1.97
N VAL A 57 13.31 -1.66 -3.00
CA VAL A 57 14.52 -0.85 -3.10
C VAL A 57 14.19 0.64 -3.11
N LEU A 58 13.14 1.06 -3.83
CA LEU A 58 12.75 2.47 -3.87
C LEU A 58 12.26 2.95 -2.49
N SER A 59 11.49 2.12 -1.78
CA SER A 59 11.03 2.46 -0.43
C SER A 59 12.20 2.66 0.56
N LEU A 60 13.27 1.87 0.40
CA LEU A 60 14.50 2.02 1.17
C LEU A 60 15.29 3.26 0.79
N ILE A 61 15.49 3.52 -0.51
CA ILE A 61 16.21 4.71 -0.99
C ILE A 61 15.51 5.98 -0.48
N LEU A 62 14.18 6.02 -0.54
CA LEU A 62 13.40 7.13 0.02
C LEU A 62 13.62 7.26 1.53
N GLY A 63 13.47 6.16 2.28
CA GLY A 63 13.67 6.16 3.74
C GLY A 63 15.09 6.58 4.15
N ILE A 64 16.10 6.29 3.34
CA ILE A 64 17.49 6.71 3.57
C ILE A 64 17.65 8.22 3.35
N LEU A 65 17.07 8.74 2.27
CA LEU A 65 17.17 10.17 1.91
C LEU A 65 16.43 11.04 2.94
N ILE A 66 15.20 10.66 3.29
CA ILE A 66 14.34 11.40 4.21
C ILE A 66 13.70 10.40 5.18
N PRO A 67 14.04 10.46 6.48
CA PRO A 67 13.45 9.59 7.50
C PRO A 67 11.92 9.68 7.49
N GLY A 68 11.25 8.53 7.50
CA GLY A 68 9.79 8.43 7.44
C GLY A 68 9.15 8.52 6.05
N SER A 69 9.91 8.92 5.01
CA SER A 69 9.36 9.00 3.65
C SER A 69 9.06 7.65 3.00
N GLY A 70 9.78 6.59 3.40
CA GLY A 70 9.47 5.21 3.01
C GLY A 70 8.08 4.77 3.47
N HIS A 71 7.63 5.17 4.67
CA HIS A 71 6.28 4.89 5.16
C HIS A 71 5.21 5.69 4.40
N LEU A 72 5.53 6.92 3.99
CA LEU A 72 4.64 7.75 3.14
C LEU A 72 4.42 7.08 1.77
N TYR A 73 5.48 6.53 1.17
CA TYR A 73 5.40 5.85 -0.15
C TYR A 73 4.47 4.63 -0.16
N ILE A 74 4.42 3.86 0.93
CA ILE A 74 3.55 2.69 1.04
C ILE A 74 2.10 3.08 1.38
N GLY A 75 1.85 4.33 1.80
CA GLY A 75 0.51 4.85 2.14
C GLY A 75 0.24 4.98 3.64
N ARG A 76 1.22 4.69 4.52
CA ARG A 76 1.07 4.87 5.98
C ARG A 76 1.47 6.26 6.42
N LEU A 77 0.63 7.25 6.08
CA LEU A 77 0.91 8.67 6.30
C LEU A 77 1.18 9.03 7.76
N THR A 78 0.36 8.56 8.69
CA THR A 78 0.49 8.90 10.12
C THR A 78 1.82 8.44 10.70
N ARG A 79 2.25 7.21 10.39
CA ARG A 79 3.53 6.68 10.89
C ARG A 79 4.71 7.41 10.28
N GLY A 80 4.68 7.64 8.97
CA GLY A 80 5.73 8.38 8.27
C GLY A 80 5.87 9.81 8.78
N LEU A 81 4.75 10.51 8.99
CA LEU A 81 4.74 11.89 9.47
C LEU A 81 5.24 12.00 10.91
N ILE A 82 4.82 11.10 11.81
CA ILE A 82 5.33 11.08 13.20
C ILE A 82 6.85 10.89 13.21
N ILE A 83 7.36 9.95 12.42
CA ILE A 83 8.80 9.68 12.31
C ILE A 83 9.54 10.90 11.79
N LEU A 84 9.04 11.51 10.71
CA LEU A 84 9.64 12.67 10.08
C LEU A 84 9.70 13.85 11.04
N VAL A 85 8.57 14.23 11.63
CA VAL A 85 8.49 15.37 12.57
C VAL A 85 9.36 15.14 13.80
N THR A 86 9.35 13.92 14.36
CA THR A 86 10.16 13.59 15.55
C THR A 86 11.65 13.67 15.23
N TYR A 87 12.10 13.08 14.11
CA TYR A 87 13.51 13.08 13.74
C TYR A 87 14.03 14.49 13.44
N PHE A 88 13.32 15.25 12.60
CA PHE A 88 13.71 16.62 12.29
C PHE A 88 13.61 17.55 13.51
N GLY A 89 12.60 17.37 14.37
CA GLY A 89 12.45 18.14 15.60
C GLY A 89 13.62 17.92 16.57
N ILE A 90 13.98 16.66 16.85
CA ILE A 90 15.12 16.34 17.72
C ILE A 90 16.44 16.82 17.10
N SER A 91 16.63 16.62 15.80
CA SER A 91 17.83 17.08 15.08
C SER A 91 17.96 18.60 15.12
N PHE A 92 16.86 19.34 14.92
CA PHE A 92 16.85 20.81 14.97
C PHE A 92 17.22 21.34 16.36
N ILE A 93 16.64 20.75 17.43
CA ILE A 93 17.00 21.09 18.81
C ILE A 93 18.48 20.77 19.07
N GLY A 94 18.96 19.59 18.64
CA GLY A 94 20.36 19.19 18.78
C GLY A 94 21.33 20.15 18.09
N ILE A 95 20.98 20.63 16.88
CA ILE A 95 21.78 21.61 16.13
C ILE A 95 21.79 22.97 16.85
N ILE A 96 20.66 23.46 17.35
CA ILE A 96 20.61 24.70 18.13
C ILE A 96 21.51 24.61 19.37
N LEU A 97 21.43 23.50 20.11
CA LEU A 97 22.28 23.27 21.28
C LEU A 97 23.77 23.25 20.89
N MET A 98 24.12 22.57 19.79
CA MET A 98 25.50 22.52 19.29
C MET A 98 26.03 23.89 18.84
N LEU A 99 25.24 24.66 18.09
CA LEU A 99 25.62 26.02 17.66
C LEU A 99 25.72 27.00 18.83
N SER A 100 24.86 26.85 19.84
CA SER A 100 24.94 27.66 21.05
C SER A 100 26.24 27.37 21.81
N ALA A 101 26.64 26.11 21.95
CA ALA A 101 27.91 25.71 22.56
C ALA A 101 29.12 26.26 21.79
N PHE A 102 29.10 26.21 20.45
CA PHE A 102 30.21 26.70 19.61
C PHE A 102 30.46 28.21 19.74
N SER A 103 29.40 28.98 20.03
CA SER A 103 29.49 30.45 20.16
C SER A 103 30.21 30.90 21.44
N TYR A 104 30.31 30.02 22.44
CA TYR A 104 31.01 30.30 23.71
C TYR A 104 32.48 29.88 23.71
N THR A 105 32.95 29.17 22.68
CA THR A 105 34.33 28.70 22.58
C THR A 105 35.34 29.82 22.19
N TYR A 106 34.88 31.05 21.95
CA TYR A 106 35.72 32.22 21.69
C TYR A 106 35.11 33.45 22.40
N PRO A 107 35.59 33.82 23.62
CA PRO A 107 36.69 34.78 23.69
C PRO A 107 37.69 34.52 24.84
N SER A 108 38.98 34.51 24.47
CA SER A 108 40.17 34.99 25.20
C SER A 108 40.51 34.63 26.66
N ASP A 109 39.67 33.99 27.47
CA ASP A 109 40.05 33.64 28.85
C ASP A 109 39.99 32.12 29.12
N MET A 110 41.15 31.57 29.49
CA MET A 110 41.40 30.15 29.77
C MET A 110 40.72 29.63 31.05
N THR A 111 39.41 29.79 31.21
CA THR A 111 38.71 29.27 32.39
C THR A 111 37.25 28.94 32.12
N TYR A 112 36.91 27.92 31.31
CA TYR A 112 35.67 27.12 31.47
C TYR A 112 35.76 25.74 30.75
N PRO A 113 36.32 24.66 31.34
CA PRO A 113 36.40 23.37 30.62
C PRO A 113 35.42 22.27 31.07
N ALA A 114 34.61 22.44 32.13
CA ALA A 114 33.79 21.33 32.65
C ALA A 114 32.36 21.24 32.07
N LEU A 115 31.65 22.36 31.96
CA LEU A 115 30.24 22.38 31.55
C LEU A 115 30.05 22.02 30.07
N GLU A 116 30.94 22.46 29.20
CA GLU A 116 30.84 22.20 27.75
C GLU A 116 31.18 20.76 27.37
N VAL A 117 32.26 20.21 27.95
CA VAL A 117 32.64 18.81 27.75
C VAL A 117 31.52 17.88 28.25
N SER A 118 30.83 18.26 29.32
CA SER A 118 29.67 17.52 29.84
C SER A 118 28.45 17.51 28.91
N LEU A 119 28.31 18.47 28.00
CA LEU A 119 27.19 18.53 27.04
C LEU A 119 27.48 17.76 25.73
N ILE A 120 28.75 17.60 25.37
CA ILE A 120 29.14 16.89 24.14
C ILE A 120 28.90 15.38 24.27
N PHE A 121 29.29 14.76 25.38
CA PHE A 121 29.08 13.33 25.62
C PHE A 121 27.61 12.87 25.49
N PRO A 122 26.61 13.52 26.12
CA PRO A 122 25.22 13.14 25.95
C PRO A 122 24.70 13.37 24.52
N LEU A 123 25.18 14.39 23.80
CA LEU A 123 24.83 14.60 22.39
C LEU A 123 25.39 13.49 21.48
N ILE A 124 26.60 13.01 21.74
CA ILE A 124 27.18 11.86 21.01
C ILE A 124 26.37 10.60 21.29
N ILE A 125 26.02 10.34 22.56
CA ILE A 125 25.18 9.19 22.94
C ILE A 125 23.82 9.28 22.26
N LEU A 126 23.17 10.45 22.30
CA LEU A 126 21.90 10.69 21.62
C LEU A 126 22.01 10.46 20.11
N SER A 127 23.08 10.92 19.47
CA SER A 127 23.35 10.71 18.05
C SER A 127 23.46 9.22 17.70
N MET A 128 24.17 8.43 18.50
CA MET A 128 24.26 6.97 18.33
C MET A 128 22.90 6.29 18.47
N ILE A 129 22.07 6.72 19.44
CA ILE A 129 20.71 6.19 19.61
C ILE A 129 19.84 6.52 18.39
N LEU A 130 19.89 7.76 17.89
CA LEU A 130 19.13 8.17 16.70
C LEU A 130 19.57 7.39 15.45
N LEU A 131 20.85 7.06 15.33
CA LEU A 131 21.37 6.22 14.25
C LEU A 131 20.77 4.80 14.31
N VAL A 132 20.72 4.19 15.48
CA VAL A 132 20.09 2.86 15.66
C VAL A 132 18.60 2.91 15.33
N ILE A 133 17.90 3.95 15.79
CA ILE A 133 16.47 4.16 15.47
C ILE A 133 16.28 4.32 13.95
N TRP A 134 17.16 5.07 13.28
CA TRP A 134 17.10 5.26 11.83
C TRP A 134 17.27 3.92 11.08
N ILE A 135 18.24 3.09 11.48
CA ILE A 135 18.41 1.74 10.90
C ILE A 135 17.18 0.87 11.15
N ALA A 136 16.65 0.88 12.38
CA ALA A 136 15.45 0.11 12.72
C ALA A 136 14.23 0.54 11.89
N GLN A 137 14.09 1.84 11.61
CA GLN A 137 13.04 2.35 10.73
C GLN A 137 13.18 1.86 9.29
N LEU A 138 14.40 1.75 8.75
CA LEU A 138 14.61 1.18 7.40
C LEU A 138 14.17 -0.28 7.33
N ILE A 139 14.46 -1.06 8.37
CA ILE A 139 14.02 -2.46 8.47
C ILE A 139 12.48 -2.52 8.53
N ASP A 140 11.85 -1.64 9.32
CA ASP A 140 10.38 -1.57 9.39
C ASP A 140 9.75 -1.21 8.04
N VAL A 141 10.28 -0.22 7.32
CA VAL A 141 9.84 0.14 5.97
C VAL A 141 9.95 -1.05 5.02
N TYR A 142 11.10 -1.74 5.01
CA TYR A 142 11.30 -2.92 4.16
C TYR A 142 10.26 -4.00 4.43
N ASN A 143 10.04 -4.31 5.71
CA ASN A 143 9.06 -5.32 6.13
C ASN A 143 7.64 -4.91 5.73
N LEU A 144 7.28 -3.64 5.88
CA LEU A 144 5.98 -3.11 5.46
C LEU A 144 5.78 -3.17 3.95
N THR A 145 6.80 -2.84 3.15
CA THR A 145 6.71 -2.95 1.68
C THR A 145 6.50 -4.40 1.26
N LYS A 146 7.21 -5.33 1.89
CA LYS A 146 7.04 -6.76 1.65
C LYS A 146 5.62 -7.24 2.00
N GLN A 147 5.10 -6.84 3.16
CA GLN A 147 3.73 -7.16 3.57
C GLN A 147 2.68 -6.57 2.61
N TYR A 148 2.91 -5.35 2.11
CA TYR A 148 2.05 -4.72 1.11
C TYR A 148 2.03 -5.56 -0.18
N ASN A 149 3.20 -5.90 -0.71
CA ASN A 149 3.33 -6.70 -1.93
C ASN A 149 2.72 -8.10 -1.77
N ASP A 150 2.93 -8.75 -0.63
CA ASP A 150 2.35 -10.07 -0.33
C ASP A 150 0.81 -10.01 -0.26
N THR A 151 0.25 -8.95 0.31
CA THR A 151 -1.20 -8.76 0.40
C THR A 151 -1.82 -8.54 -0.99
N VAL A 152 -1.20 -7.68 -1.80
CA VAL A 152 -1.64 -7.42 -3.17
C VAL A 152 -1.57 -8.71 -4.00
N ARG A 153 -0.55 -9.54 -3.82
CA ARG A 153 -0.43 -10.84 -4.51
C ARG A 153 -1.54 -11.82 -4.14
N ARG A 154 -1.99 -11.84 -2.88
CA ARG A 154 -2.99 -12.79 -2.39
C ARG A 154 -4.43 -12.35 -2.67
N THR A 155 -4.71 -11.05 -2.49
CA THR A 155 -6.08 -10.52 -2.49
C THR A 155 -6.39 -9.70 -3.74
N GLY A 156 -5.37 -9.26 -4.48
CA GLY A 156 -5.52 -8.29 -5.57
C GLY A 156 -5.86 -6.87 -5.09
N GLN A 157 -5.88 -6.61 -3.78
CA GLN A 157 -6.24 -5.31 -3.19
C GLN A 157 -5.15 -4.81 -2.23
N PRO A 158 -4.97 -3.48 -2.09
CA PRO A 158 -4.03 -2.92 -1.12
C PRO A 158 -4.53 -3.13 0.33
N PRO A 159 -3.63 -3.36 1.30
CA PRO A 159 -4.00 -3.60 2.70
C PRO A 159 -4.54 -2.37 3.46
N TRP A 160 -4.33 -1.16 2.94
CA TRP A 160 -4.83 0.11 3.46
C TRP A 160 -4.88 1.16 2.35
#